data_AF-R6DVP5-F1
#
_entry.id   AF-R6DVP5-F1
#
_cell.length_a   1.000
_cell.length_b   1.000
_cell.length_c   1.000
_cell.angle_alpha   90.00
_cell.angle_beta   90.00
_cell.angle_gamma   90.00
#
_symmetry.space_group_name_H-M   'P 1'
#
loop_
_entity.id
_entity.type
_entity.pdbx_description
1 polymer ?
#
loop_
_entity_poly.entity_id
_entity_poly.type
_entity_poly.pdbx_seq_one_letter_code
_entity_poly.pdbx_strand_id
1 'polypeptide(L)'
;MKKFLFYLIEWTWALPINLIGFIAYIIFAVIKGCKHERFFNATVTYVPGDWGGISFGTFIFMNPDRPDDWLRDTRIHEYGHTWQALLLGPIWFLVIAIPSFIWCNFKPCINYRKNNNVSYYSLYCEAWANAWGQKFTGLKQTRIGK
;
A
#
# COMPACT_ATOMS: atom_id res chain seq x y z
N MET A 1 -16.54 3.34 9.49
CA MET A 1 -16.93 1.93 9.71
C MET A 1 -16.50 1.51 11.12
N LYS A 2 -17.32 0.74 11.84
CA LYS A 2 -16.92 0.19 13.16
C LYS A 2 -15.71 -0.72 12.99
N LYS A 3 -14.69 -0.62 13.86
CA LYS A 3 -13.44 -1.41 13.77
C LYS A 3 -13.69 -2.91 13.66
N PHE A 4 -14.66 -3.44 14.41
CA PHE A 4 -15.04 -4.84 14.34
C PHE A 4 -15.45 -5.27 12.92
N LEU A 5 -16.31 -4.51 12.25
CA LEU A 5 -16.77 -4.82 10.90
C LEU A 5 -15.63 -4.75 9.88
N PHE A 6 -14.71 -3.79 10.06
CA PHE A 6 -13.51 -3.70 9.23
C PHE A 6 -12.69 -4.99 9.29
N TYR A 7 -12.37 -5.47 10.49
CA TYR A 7 -11.61 -6.70 10.65
C TYR A 7 -12.37 -7.94 10.22
N LEU A 8 -13.69 -7.99 10.45
CA LEU A 8 -14.52 -9.10 10.01
C LEU A 8 -14.47 -9.26 8.48
N ILE A 9 -14.59 -8.16 7.73
CA ILE A 9 -14.53 -8.20 6.26
C ILE A 9 -13.10 -8.53 5.80
N GLU A 10 -12.08 -7.90 6.38
CA GLU A 10 -10.68 -8.17 6.01
C GLU A 10 -10.30 -9.65 6.19
N TRP A 11 -10.75 -10.27 7.27
CA TRP A 11 -10.44 -11.67 7.61
C TRP A 11 -11.46 -12.69 7.10
N THR A 12 -12.44 -12.28 6.29
CA THR A 12 -13.35 -13.20 5.59
C THR A 12 -13.29 -13.01 4.09
N TRP A 13 -13.53 -11.78 3.62
CA TRP A 13 -13.54 -11.41 2.22
C TRP A 13 -12.13 -11.19 1.65
N ALA A 14 -11.29 -10.39 2.30
CA ALA A 14 -9.91 -10.14 1.87
C ALA A 14 -8.90 -11.15 2.44
N LEU A 15 -9.37 -12.32 2.88
CA LEU A 15 -8.58 -13.32 3.60
C LEU A 15 -7.28 -13.71 2.87
N PRO A 16 -7.27 -14.04 1.56
CA PRO A 16 -6.03 -14.42 0.87
C PRO A 16 -4.96 -13.33 0.93
N ILE A 17 -5.35 -12.06 0.86
CA ILE A 17 -4.43 -10.93 0.88
C ILE A 17 -3.87 -10.73 2.29
N ASN A 18 -4.73 -10.78 3.32
CA ASN A 18 -4.31 -10.66 4.71
C ASN A 18 -3.41 -11.83 5.13
N LEU A 19 -3.60 -13.04 4.61
CA LEU A 19 -2.71 -14.17 4.88
C LEU A 19 -1.29 -13.91 4.36
N ILE A 20 -1.16 -13.40 3.12
CA ILE A 20 0.17 -13.04 2.57
C ILE A 20 0.80 -11.94 3.41
N GLY A 21 0.04 -10.89 3.75
CA GLY A 21 0.50 -9.81 4.62
C GLY A 21 0.92 -10.29 6.00
N PHE A 22 0.17 -11.22 6.60
CA PHE A 22 0.47 -11.78 7.91
C PHE A 22 1.74 -12.63 7.89
N ILE A 23 1.93 -13.47 6.88
CA ILE A 23 3.17 -14.26 6.72
C ILE A 23 4.38 -13.31 6.58
N ALA A 24 4.27 -12.27 5.74
CA ALA A 24 5.31 -11.26 5.59
C ALA A 24 5.58 -10.52 6.92
N TYR A 25 4.54 -10.19 7.69
CA TYR A 25 4.67 -9.57 9.00
C TYR A 25 5.45 -10.47 9.97
N ILE A 26 5.13 -11.76 10.03
CA ILE A 26 5.87 -12.71 10.88
C ILE A 26 7.35 -12.76 10.47
N ILE A 27 7.65 -12.81 9.18
CA ILE A 27 9.04 -12.84 8.70
C ILE A 27 9.80 -11.56 9.06
N PHE A 28 9.24 -10.39 8.75
CA PHE A 28 9.97 -9.13 8.91
C PHE A 28 9.92 -8.59 10.32
N ALA A 29 8.74 -8.49 10.93
CA ALA A 29 8.58 -7.90 12.25
C ALA A 29 9.02 -8.85 13.37
N VAL A 30 8.63 -10.13 13.31
CA VAL A 30 8.88 -11.07 14.41
C VAL A 30 10.23 -11.75 14.29
N ILE A 31 10.52 -12.38 13.14
CA ILE A 31 11.77 -13.16 12.96
C ILE A 31 12.97 -12.24 12.76
N LYS A 32 12.85 -11.21 11.92
CA LYS A 32 13.95 -10.28 11.64
C LYS A 32 14.01 -9.07 12.59
N GLY A 33 13.02 -8.91 13.47
CA GLY A 33 12.99 -7.82 14.46
C GLY A 33 12.81 -6.42 13.84
N CYS A 34 12.25 -6.30 12.63
CA CYS A 34 11.98 -5.01 12.02
C CYS A 34 11.00 -4.20 12.88
N LYS A 35 11.27 -2.89 13.03
CA LYS A 35 10.37 -1.97 13.72
C LYS A 35 9.01 -1.97 13.03
N HIS A 36 7.95 -1.99 13.81
CA HIS A 36 6.60 -1.88 13.31
C HIS A 36 5.75 -1.01 14.24
N GLU A 37 4.73 -0.39 13.69
CA GLU A 37 3.80 0.48 14.42
C GLU A 37 2.37 0.32 13.90
N ARG A 38 1.42 0.81 14.69
CA ARG A 38 0.02 0.86 14.30
C ARG A 38 -0.26 2.14 13.53
N PHE A 39 -0.87 2.00 12.36
CA PHE A 39 -1.38 3.11 11.57
C PHE A 39 -2.86 2.89 11.28
N PHE A 40 -3.71 3.56 12.05
CA PHE A 40 -5.16 3.32 12.06
C PHE A 40 -5.50 1.82 12.26
N ASN A 41 -6.18 1.21 11.29
CA ASN A 41 -6.54 -0.20 11.32
C ASN A 41 -5.46 -1.13 10.74
N ALA A 42 -4.36 -0.58 10.20
CA ALA A 42 -3.26 -1.33 9.63
C ALA A 42 -2.03 -1.36 10.56
N THR A 43 -1.12 -2.30 10.29
CA THR A 43 0.21 -2.38 10.91
C THR A 43 1.26 -2.04 9.85
N VAL A 44 2.09 -1.03 10.12
CA VAL A 44 3.22 -0.63 9.25
C VAL A 44 4.49 -1.29 9.77
N THR A 45 5.22 -1.98 8.90
CA THR A 45 6.52 -2.60 9.20
C THR A 45 7.60 -1.96 8.34
N TYR A 46 8.66 -1.49 8.99
CA TYR A 46 9.77 -0.80 8.33
C TYR A 46 10.84 -1.80 7.90
N VAL A 47 10.97 -2.00 6.60
CA VAL A 47 11.85 -3.01 6.01
C VAL A 47 12.88 -2.30 5.13
N PRO A 48 14.16 -2.22 5.56
CA PRO A 48 15.23 -1.60 4.77
C PRO A 48 15.41 -2.27 3.40
N GLY A 49 15.75 -1.48 2.38
CA GLY A 49 16.03 -1.95 1.03
C GLY A 49 15.85 -0.87 -0.03
N ASP A 50 16.05 -1.18 -1.31
CA ASP A 50 15.87 -0.20 -2.40
C ASP A 50 14.50 -0.33 -3.07
N TRP A 51 13.46 -0.01 -2.31
CA TRP A 51 12.07 -0.04 -2.79
C TRP A 51 11.23 1.00 -2.05
N GLY A 52 9.95 1.11 -2.43
CA GLY A 52 9.01 2.10 -1.90
C GLY A 52 8.20 1.58 -0.71
N GLY A 53 6.94 1.26 -1.00
CA GLY A 53 5.99 0.66 -0.07
C GLY A 53 5.17 -0.41 -0.79
N ILE A 54 4.57 -1.30 -0.01
CA ILE A 54 3.59 -2.27 -0.48
C ILE A 54 2.64 -2.63 0.66
N SER A 55 1.39 -2.89 0.28
CA SER A 55 0.34 -3.26 1.22
C SER A 55 -0.31 -4.57 0.83
N PHE A 56 -0.53 -5.41 1.84
CA PHE A 56 -1.30 -6.65 1.74
C PHE A 56 -2.38 -6.64 2.82
N GLY A 57 -3.58 -6.23 2.44
CA GLY A 57 -4.70 -6.08 3.38
C GLY A 57 -4.33 -5.10 4.48
N THR A 58 -4.40 -5.55 5.72
CA THR A 58 -4.11 -4.75 6.92
C THR A 58 -2.62 -4.62 7.25
N PHE A 59 -1.72 -5.17 6.43
CA PHE A 59 -0.28 -5.13 6.65
C PHE A 59 0.40 -4.27 5.59
N ILE A 60 1.11 -3.25 6.05
CA ILE A 60 1.86 -2.29 5.22
C ILE A 60 3.34 -2.52 5.47
N PHE A 61 4.13 -2.54 4.42
CA PHE A 61 5.58 -2.66 4.48
C PHE A 61 6.20 -1.52 3.68
N MET A 62 7.21 -0.87 4.23
CA MET A 62 7.86 0.24 3.54
C MET A 62 9.30 0.45 3.97
N ASN A 63 10.07 1.07 3.08
CA ASN A 63 11.45 1.41 3.35
C ASN A 63 11.57 2.60 4.33
N PRO A 64 12.26 2.45 5.48
CA PRO A 64 12.50 3.55 6.42
C PRO A 64 13.53 4.59 5.93
N ASP A 65 14.38 4.24 4.96
CA ASP A 65 15.53 5.06 4.53
C ASP A 65 15.11 6.15 3.51
N ARG A 66 14.08 6.92 3.85
CA ARG A 66 13.51 8.00 3.02
C ARG A 66 13.17 9.23 3.88
N PRO A 67 13.09 10.44 3.30
CA PRO A 67 12.69 11.64 4.04
C PRO A 67 11.33 11.51 4.73
N ASP A 68 11.16 12.16 5.89
CA ASP A 68 9.96 12.02 6.74
C ASP A 68 8.64 12.33 6.04
N ASP A 69 8.63 13.35 5.18
CA ASP A 69 7.45 13.73 4.40
C ASP A 69 7.11 12.70 3.32
N TRP A 70 8.13 12.06 2.72
CA TRP A 70 7.93 10.88 1.87
C TRP A 70 7.37 9.71 2.68
N LEU A 71 7.94 9.40 3.85
CA LEU A 71 7.46 8.30 4.70
C LEU A 71 6.01 8.52 5.14
N ARG A 72 5.64 9.76 5.43
CA ARG A 72 4.27 10.13 5.76
C ARG A 72 3.33 9.93 4.57
N ASP A 73 3.69 10.45 3.40
CA ASP A 73 2.83 10.37 2.22
C ASP A 73 2.68 8.93 1.72
N THR A 74 3.74 8.12 1.80
CA THR A 74 3.71 6.68 1.49
C THR A 74 2.81 5.93 2.47
N ARG A 75 2.89 6.18 3.79
CA ARG A 75 1.97 5.53 4.76
C ARG A 75 0.49 5.80 4.43
N ILE A 76 0.17 7.04 4.04
CA ILE A 76 -1.20 7.42 3.65
C ILE A 76 -1.61 6.67 2.38
N HIS A 77 -0.74 6.66 1.36
CA HIS A 77 -0.96 5.95 0.08
C HIS A 77 -1.21 4.45 0.29
N GLU A 78 -0.30 3.79 1.00
CA GLU A 78 -0.35 2.35 1.30
C GLU A 78 -1.63 1.99 2.08
N TYR A 79 -2.05 2.84 3.01
CA TYR A 79 -3.34 2.64 3.68
C TYR A 79 -4.53 2.71 2.72
N GLY A 80 -4.44 3.46 1.63
CA GLY A 80 -5.41 3.42 0.55
C GLY A 80 -5.54 2.04 -0.11
N HIS A 81 -4.42 1.35 -0.32
CA HIS A 81 -4.41 -0.03 -0.82
C HIS A 81 -5.06 -1.02 0.15
N THR A 82 -4.94 -0.81 1.47
CA THR A 82 -5.71 -1.58 2.48
C THR A 82 -7.21 -1.50 2.21
N TRP A 83 -7.73 -0.29 2.00
CA TRP A 83 -9.16 -0.12 1.72
C TRP A 83 -9.58 -0.72 0.38
N GLN A 84 -8.72 -0.66 -0.64
CA GLN A 84 -8.98 -1.35 -1.91
C GLN A 84 -9.06 -2.86 -1.73
N ALA A 85 -8.19 -3.46 -0.91
CA ALA A 85 -8.24 -4.88 -0.57
C ALA A 85 -9.55 -5.23 0.15
N LEU A 86 -9.98 -4.38 1.11
CA LEU A 86 -11.26 -4.54 1.80
C LEU A 86 -12.45 -4.51 0.83
N LEU A 87 -12.44 -3.62 -0.18
CA LEU A 87 -13.51 -3.55 -1.17
C LEU A 87 -13.49 -4.77 -2.11
N LEU A 88 -12.34 -5.04 -2.73
CA LEU A 88 -12.23 -5.95 -3.87
C LEU A 88 -12.04 -7.42 -3.47
N GLY A 89 -11.59 -7.67 -2.23
CA GLY A 89 -11.30 -9.02 -1.75
C GLY A 89 -10.34 -9.74 -2.70
N PRO A 90 -10.57 -11.01 -3.06
CA PRO A 90 -9.63 -11.78 -3.88
C PRO A 90 -9.35 -11.17 -5.27
N ILE A 91 -10.30 -10.40 -5.82
CA ILE A 91 -10.17 -9.77 -7.15
C ILE A 91 -9.16 -8.62 -7.13
N TRP A 92 -8.79 -8.12 -5.95
CA TRP A 92 -7.77 -7.08 -5.78
C TRP A 92 -6.44 -7.43 -6.46
N PHE A 93 -6.03 -8.70 -6.49
CA PHE A 93 -4.81 -9.09 -7.20
C PHE A 93 -4.86 -8.76 -8.69
N LEU A 94 -6.01 -9.02 -9.33
CA LEU A 94 -6.19 -8.79 -10.76
C LEU A 94 -6.36 -7.31 -11.09
N VAL A 95 -7.07 -6.56 -10.25
CA VAL A 95 -7.45 -5.16 -10.51
C VAL A 95 -6.42 -4.17 -9.97
N ILE A 96 -5.70 -4.50 -8.91
CA ILE A 96 -4.76 -3.56 -8.26
C ILE A 96 -3.34 -4.08 -8.36
N ALA A 97 -3.05 -5.27 -7.83
CA ALA A 97 -1.67 -5.73 -7.70
C ALA A 97 -0.98 -5.91 -9.06
N ILE A 98 -1.61 -6.60 -10.00
CA ILE A 98 -1.03 -6.87 -11.33
C ILE A 98 -0.83 -5.57 -12.13
N PRO A 99 -1.83 -4.68 -12.29
CA PRO A 99 -1.64 -3.42 -13.00
C PRO A 99 -0.55 -2.53 -12.39
N SER A 100 -0.52 -2.41 -11.06
CA SER A 100 0.50 -1.63 -10.34
C SER A 100 1.90 -2.20 -10.57
N PHE A 101 2.04 -3.53 -10.46
CA PHE A 101 3.30 -4.22 -10.67
C PHE A 101 3.83 -4.06 -12.11
N ILE A 102 2.96 -4.22 -13.12
CA ILE A 102 3.32 -4.02 -14.53
C ILE A 102 3.74 -2.57 -14.75
N TRP A 103 2.95 -1.61 -14.25
CA TRP A 103 3.24 -0.18 -14.42
C TRP A 103 4.57 0.24 -13.79
N CYS A 104 4.92 -0.33 -12.64
CA CYS A 104 6.15 -0.04 -11.94
C CYS A 104 7.38 -0.69 -12.59
N ASN A 105 7.27 -1.94 -13.08
CA ASN A 105 8.43 -2.77 -13.46
C ASN A 105 8.59 -3.01 -14.97
N PHE A 106 7.53 -2.88 -15.77
CA PHE A 106 7.60 -3.19 -17.19
C PHE A 106 8.27 -2.06 -17.97
N LYS A 107 9.39 -2.37 -18.65
CA LYS A 107 10.22 -1.37 -19.36
C LYS A 107 9.42 -0.47 -20.32
N PRO A 108 8.48 -0.98 -21.13
CA PRO A 108 7.63 -0.12 -21.97
C PRO A 108 6.81 0.90 -21.16
N CYS A 109 6.23 0.52 -20.01
CA CYS A 109 5.48 1.43 -19.14
C CYS A 109 6.38 2.47 -18.48
N ILE A 110 7.58 2.06 -18.03
CA ILE A 110 8.57 2.97 -17.46
C ILE A 110 9.02 4.00 -18.51
N ASN A 111 9.34 3.55 -19.72
CA ASN A 111 9.75 4.43 -20.81
C ASN A 111 8.62 5.35 -21.22
N TYR A 112 7.38 4.85 -21.30
CA TYR A 112 6.20 5.68 -21.56
C TYR A 112 6.06 6.80 -20.52
N ARG A 113 6.18 6.48 -19.23
CA ARG A 113 6.11 7.49 -18.16
C ARG A 113 7.19 8.55 -18.28
N LYS A 114 8.44 8.13 -18.50
CA LYS A 114 9.57 9.04 -18.65
C LYS A 114 9.42 9.94 -19.89
N ASN A 115 9.06 9.36 -21.02
CA ASN A 115 8.98 10.08 -22.30
C ASN A 115 7.80 11.05 -22.37
N ASN A 116 6.71 10.77 -21.64
CA ASN A 116 5.50 11.60 -21.65
C ASN A 116 5.32 12.43 -20.36
N ASN A 117 6.34 12.45 -19.47
CA ASN A 117 6.27 13.10 -18.16
C ASN A 117 5.03 12.72 -17.33
N VAL A 118 4.65 11.44 -17.39
CA VAL A 118 3.47 10.90 -16.71
C VAL A 118 3.86 10.40 -15.32
N SER A 119 3.22 10.95 -14.29
CA SER A 119 3.44 10.53 -12.90
C SER A 119 3.10 9.06 -12.70
N TYR A 120 3.83 8.38 -11.79
CA TYR A 120 3.47 7.01 -11.37
C TYR A 120 2.01 6.94 -10.89
N TYR A 121 1.59 7.94 -10.13
CA TYR A 121 0.27 8.04 -9.53
C TYR A 121 -0.86 8.38 -10.50
N SER A 122 -0.58 8.49 -11.81
CA SER A 122 -1.64 8.66 -12.82
C SER A 122 -2.39 7.37 -13.11
N LEU A 123 -1.81 6.21 -12.78
CA LEU A 123 -2.48 4.93 -12.94
C LEU A 123 -3.71 4.87 -12.02
N TYR A 124 -4.83 4.37 -12.51
CA TYR A 124 -6.11 4.43 -11.78
C TYR A 124 -6.02 3.82 -10.38
N CYS A 125 -5.33 2.69 -10.20
CA CYS A 125 -5.21 2.00 -8.92
C CYS A 125 -4.33 2.79 -7.93
N GLU A 126 -3.31 3.48 -8.43
CA GLU A 126 -2.40 4.34 -7.66
C GLU A 126 -3.06 5.66 -7.25
N ALA A 127 -3.75 6.31 -8.19
CA ALA A 127 -4.56 7.50 -7.95
C ALA A 127 -5.67 7.21 -6.93
N TRP A 128 -6.32 6.05 -7.07
CA TRP A 128 -7.34 5.57 -6.17
C TRP A 128 -6.78 5.34 -4.76
N ALA A 129 -5.59 4.73 -4.64
CA ALA A 129 -4.93 4.55 -3.35
C ALA A 129 -4.62 5.89 -2.67
N ASN A 130 -4.12 6.88 -3.39
CA ASN A 130 -3.95 8.23 -2.85
C ASN A 130 -5.28 8.84 -2.37
N ALA A 131 -6.32 8.80 -3.20
CA ALA A 131 -7.62 9.37 -2.85
C ALA A 131 -8.23 8.70 -1.61
N TRP A 132 -8.16 7.37 -1.52
CA TRP A 132 -8.71 6.62 -0.40
C TRP A 132 -7.85 6.71 0.86
N GLY A 133 -6.54 6.72 0.71
CA GLY A 133 -5.61 7.01 1.79
C GLY A 133 -5.96 8.31 2.49
N GLN A 134 -6.11 9.40 1.72
CA GLN A 134 -6.50 10.69 2.29
C GLN A 134 -7.90 10.68 2.89
N LYS A 135 -8.87 10.08 2.19
CA LYS A 135 -10.27 10.01 2.64
C LYS A 135 -10.40 9.29 3.99
N PHE A 136 -9.74 8.15 4.16
CA PHE A 136 -9.93 7.30 5.34
C PHE A 136 -8.97 7.63 6.50
N THR A 137 -7.84 8.28 6.25
CA THR A 137 -6.98 8.82 7.31
C THR A 137 -7.37 10.23 7.75
N GLY A 138 -8.02 11.01 6.88
CA GLY A 138 -8.21 12.46 7.07
C GLY A 138 -6.93 13.29 6.88
N LEU A 139 -5.81 12.65 6.52
CA LEU A 139 -4.52 13.30 6.32
C LEU A 139 -4.34 13.67 4.84
N LYS A 140 -3.82 14.85 4.54
CA LYS A 140 -3.48 15.26 3.18
C LYS A 140 -2.06 14.83 2.83
N GLN A 141 -1.85 14.27 1.64
CA GLN A 141 -0.50 14.08 1.12
C GLN A 141 0.05 15.41 0.57
N THR A 142 1.35 15.61 0.68
CA THR A 142 2.02 16.87 0.34
C THR A 142 2.76 16.84 -0.99
N ARG A 143 3.04 15.63 -1.51
CA ARG A 143 3.87 15.39 -2.70
C ARG A 143 3.10 14.86 -3.92
N ILE A 144 1.76 14.83 -3.90
CA ILE A 144 0.99 14.38 -5.08
C ILE A 144 1.24 15.31 -6.27
N GLY A 145 1.69 14.75 -7.40
CA GLY A 145 1.85 15.47 -8.66
C GLY A 145 3.16 16.26 -8.80
N LYS A 146 4.13 16.05 -7.91
CA LYS A 146 5.52 16.47 -8.12
C LYS A 146 6.30 15.44 -8.93
#